data_AF-A0A800AHD7-F1
#
_entry.id   AF-A0A800AHD7-F1
#
_cell.length_a   1.000
_cell.length_b   1.000
_cell.length_c   1.000
_cell.angle_alpha   90.00
_cell.angle_beta   90.00
_cell.angle_gamma   90.00
#
_symmetry.space_group_name_H-M   'P 1'
#
loop_
_entity.id
_entity.type
_entity.pdbx_description
1 polymer ?
#
loop_
_entity_poly.entity_id
_entity_poly.type
_entity_poly.pdbx_seq_one_letter_code
_entity_poly.pdbx_strand_id
1 'polypeptide(L)' 'MTVNEIVKKYKKTAAVFTKHRVDSCCGGAVSLAVAAKRDGADLKQLIADLEAVIDD' A
#
# COMPACT_ATOMS: atom_id res chain seq x y z
N MET A 1 -6.81 -3.01 -8.60
CA MET A 1 -6.53 -1.69 -8.03
C MET A 1 -5.03 -1.49 -7.92
N THR A 2 -4.56 -0.29 -8.23
CA THR A 2 -3.17 0.13 -8.03
C THR A 2 -2.98 0.74 -6.63
N VAL A 3 -1.74 0.89 -6.18
CA VAL A 3 -1.43 1.57 -4.91
C VAL A 3 -2.04 2.98 -4.87
N ASN A 4 -1.95 3.72 -5.98
CA ASN A 4 -2.53 5.05 -6.10
C ASN A 4 -4.06 5.06 -5.98
N GLU A 5 -4.75 4.07 -6.55
CA GLU A 5 -6.20 3.95 -6.38
C GLU A 5 -6.59 3.63 -4.94
N ILE A 6 -5.81 2.79 -4.25
CA ILE A 6 -6.03 2.46 -2.84
C ILE A 6 -5.87 3.72 -1.97
N VAL A 7 -4.80 4.49 -2.16
CA VAL A 7 -4.57 5.74 -1.41
C VAL A 7 -5.65 6.79 -1.71
N LYS A 8 -6.06 6.93 -2.98
CA LYS A 8 -7.13 7.87 -3.37
C LYS A 8 -8.48 7.49 -2.76
N LYS A 9 -8.80 6.20 -2.71
CA LYS A 9 -10.06 5.69 -2.15
C LYS A 9 -10.05 5.69 -0.61
N TYR A 10 -8.91 5.36 -0.01
CA TYR A 10 -8.75 5.21 1.43
C TYR A 10 -7.53 6.02 1.89
N LYS A 11 -7.71 7.33 2.13
CA LYS A 11 -6.59 8.24 2.49
C LYS A 11 -5.78 7.75 3.71
N LYS A 12 -6.42 7.06 4.66
CA LYS A 12 -5.80 6.43 5.84
C LYS A 12 -4.72 5.38 5.51
N THR A 13 -4.82 4.72 4.35
CA THR A 13 -3.84 3.72 3.90
C THR A 13 -2.47 4.32 3.55
N ALA A 14 -2.36 5.63 3.30
CA ALA A 14 -1.08 6.29 3.06
C ALA A 14 -0.08 6.11 4.22
N ALA A 15 -0.57 6.09 5.46
CA ALA A 15 0.25 5.85 6.65
C ALA A 15 0.81 4.42 6.67
N VAL A 16 0.02 3.45 6.23
CA VAL A 16 0.44 2.04 6.11
C VAL A 16 1.53 1.89 5.06
N PHE A 17 1.37 2.49 3.87
CA PHE A 17 2.41 2.46 2.84
C PHE A 17 3.72 3.09 3.32
N THR A 18 3.63 4.21 4.05
CA THR A 18 4.79 4.87 4.67
C THR A 18 5.49 3.96 5.69
N LYS A 19 4.73 3.29 6.56
CA LYS A 19 5.23 2.34 7.56
C LYS A 19 5.99 1.18 6.91
N HIS A 20 5.49 0.68 5.78
CA HIS A 20 6.12 -0.41 5.02
C HIS A 20 7.17 0.06 4.01
N ARG A 21 7.49 1.37 3.96
CA ARG A 21 8.42 1.98 2.99
C ARG A 21 8.09 1.67 1.52
N VAL A 22 6.81 1.52 1.21
CA VAL A 22 6.31 1.29 -0.15
C VAL A 22 6.16 2.63 -0.86
N ASP A 23 6.84 2.82 -1.99
CA ASP A 23 6.75 4.05 -2.78
C ASP A 23 5.40 4.11 -3.49
N SER A 24 4.51 4.92 -2.91
CA SER A 24 3.18 5.22 -3.44
C SER A 24 3.15 6.46 -4.34
N CYS A 25 4.27 7.17 -4.53
CA CYS A 25 4.30 8.50 -5.16
C CYS A 25 4.66 8.46 -6.65
N CYS A 26 5.84 7.94 -7.02
CA CYS A 26 6.28 7.84 -8.41
C CYS A 26 6.00 6.44 -8.99
N GLY A 27 5.93 5.44 -8.11
CA GLY A 27 5.74 4.04 -8.45
C GLY A 27 4.32 3.50 -8.26
N GLY A 28 3.35 4.32 -7.86
CA GLY A 28 2.04 3.89 -7.37
C GLY A 28 1.04 3.38 -8.44
N ALA A 29 1.40 3.44 -9.73
CA ALA A 29 0.58 2.94 -10.84
C ALA A 29 0.64 1.40 -11.01
N VAL A 30 1.38 0.70 -10.15
CA VAL A 30 1.47 -0.76 -10.14
C VAL A 30 0.57 -1.37 -9.08
N SER A 31 0.34 -2.67 -9.18
CA SER A 31 -0.37 -3.45 -8.16
C SER A 31 0.40 -3.51 -6.85
N LEU A 32 -0.33 -3.70 -5.75
CA LEU A 32 0.22 -3.84 -4.40
C LEU A 32 1.38 -4.84 -4.31
N ALA A 33 1.22 -6.02 -4.93
CA ALA A 33 2.23 -7.07 -4.95
C ALA A 33 3.53 -6.65 -5.67
N VAL A 34 3.42 -5.87 -6.74
CA VAL A 34 4.58 -5.39 -7.51
C VAL A 34 5.31 -4.32 -6.71
N ALA A 35 4.58 -3.37 -6.11
CA ALA A 35 5.16 -2.35 -5.25
C ALA A 35 5.84 -2.97 -4.02
N ALA A 36 5.17 -3.89 -3.33
CA ALA A 36 5.73 -4.60 -2.18
C ALA A 36 7.00 -5.37 -2.55
N LYS A 37 7.01 -6.09 -3.68
CA LYS A 37 8.21 -6.81 -4.16
C LYS A 37 9.34 -5.87 -4.53
N ARG A 38 9.06 -4.76 -5.22
CA ARG A 38 10.06 -3.75 -5.62
C ARG A 38 10.70 -3.11 -4.39
N ASP A 39 9.89 -2.77 -3.40
CA ASP A 39 10.29 -1.98 -2.24
C ASP A 39 10.75 -2.88 -1.06
N GLY A 40 10.73 -4.21 -1.24
CA GLY A 40 11.14 -5.17 -0.23
C GLY A 40 10.19 -5.30 0.97
N ALA A 41 8.94 -4.87 0.80
CA ALA A 41 7.91 -4.98 1.83
C ALA A 41 7.28 -6.38 1.84
N ASP A 42 6.95 -6.88 3.04
CA ASP A 42 6.18 -8.11 3.17
C ASP A 42 4.73 -7.87 2.71
N LEU A 43 4.36 -8.52 1.60
CA LEU A 43 3.05 -8.35 0.98
C LEU A 43 1.91 -8.79 1.90
N LYS A 44 2.09 -9.87 2.68
CA LYS A 44 1.03 -10.40 3.55
C LYS A 44 0.77 -9.44 4.70
N GLN A 45 1.83 -8.97 5.35
CA GLN A 45 1.76 -8.01 6.43
C GLN A 45 1.17 -6.67 5.95
N LEU A 46 1.57 -6.21 4.77
CA LEU A 46 1.03 -4.99 4.16
C LEU A 46 -0.48 -5.11 3.91
N ILE A 47 -0.95 -6.24 3.37
CA ILE A 47 -2.38 -6.48 3.15
C ILE A 47 -3.15 -6.45 4.48
N ALA A 48 -2.66 -7.17 5.50
CA ALA A 48 -3.32 -7.21 6.81
C ALA A 48 -3.42 -5.82 7.47
N ASP A 49 -2.35 -5.01 7.41
CA ASP A 49 -2.32 -3.65 7.97
C ASP A 49 -3.25 -2.70 7.18
N LEU A 50 -3.35 -2.88 5.85
CA LEU A 50 -4.30 -2.16 5.00
C LEU A 50 -5.75 -2.52 5.30
N GLU A 51 -6.06 -3.81 5.46
CA GLU A 51 -7.41 -4.28 5.80
C GLU A 51 -7.83 -3.76 7.18
N ALA A 52 -6.93 -3.83 8.17
CA ALA A 52 -7.18 -3.33 9.52
C ALA A 52 -7.54 -1.84 9.55
N VAL A 53 -6.89 -1.01 8.73
CA VAL A 53 -7.26 0.41 8.66
C VAL A 53 -8.45 0.67 7.76
N ILE A 54 -8.81 -0.19 6.81
CA ILE A 54 -9.96 0.04 5.92
C ILE A 54 -11.29 -0.24 6.64
N ASP A 55 -11.32 -1.31 7.46
CA ASP A 55 -12.52 -1.78 8.17
C ASP A 55 -12.87 -0.96 9.43
N ASP A 56 -11.98 -0.08 9.89
CA ASP A 56 -12.17 0.90 10.98
C ASP A 56 -12.96 2.16 10.54
#